data_AF-A0A6P3I1N5-F1
#
_entry.id   AF-A0A6P3I1N5-F1
#
_cell.length_a   1.000
_cell.length_b   1.000
_cell.length_c   1.000
_cell.angle_alpha   90.00
_cell.angle_beta   90.00
_cell.angle_gamma   90.00
#
_symmetry.space_group_name_H-M   'P 1'
#
loop_
_entity.id
_entity.type
_entity.pdbx_description
1 polymer ?
#
loop_
_entity_poly.entity_id
_entity_poly.type
_entity_poly.pdbx_seq_one_letter_code
_entity_poly.pdbx_strand_id
1 'polypeptide(L)'
;MAQQRALPQSKETLLQSYNKRLKDDVKSIMDNFTEIIKTAKIEDETQVSRATQGEQDNYEMHVRAANIVRAGESLMKLVSDLKQFLILNDFPSVNEAIDQRRGCGYRHLIERSSEGGEVLCPVVCELGSA
;
A
#
# COMPACT_ATOMS: atom_id res chain seq x y z
N MET A 1 -18.74 19.48 8.53
CA MET A 1 -18.72 18.15 7.87
C MET A 1 -17.35 18.01 7.23
N ALA A 2 -16.55 17.02 7.64
CA ALA A 2 -15.24 16.79 7.05
C ALA A 2 -15.44 16.33 5.60
N GLN A 3 -15.03 17.16 4.64
CA GLN A 3 -15.03 16.80 3.23
C GLN A 3 -14.07 15.61 3.06
N GLN A 4 -14.61 14.39 2.99
CA GLN A 4 -13.84 13.25 2.50
C GLN A 4 -13.51 13.55 1.03
N ARG A 5 -12.31 14.09 0.79
CA ARG A 5 -11.76 14.22 -0.55
C ARG A 5 -11.65 12.81 -1.12
N ALA A 6 -12.46 12.50 -2.13
CA ALA A 6 -12.36 11.26 -2.90
C ALA A 6 -10.92 11.13 -3.40
N LEU A 7 -10.32 9.96 -3.16
CA LEU A 7 -8.97 9.68 -3.64
C LEU A 7 -9.02 9.60 -5.18
N PRO A 8 -8.00 10.10 -5.90
CA PRO A 8 -7.95 9.91 -7.34
C PRO A 8 -8.04 8.41 -7.66
N GLN A 9 -8.87 8.04 -8.64
CA GLN A 9 -9.28 6.66 -8.97
C GLN A 9 -8.09 5.68 -9.12
N SER A 10 -6.93 6.17 -9.55
CA SER A 10 -5.68 5.41 -9.62
C SER A 10 -5.16 4.94 -8.25
N LYS A 11 -5.30 5.76 -7.20
CA LYS A 11 -4.92 5.42 -5.82
C LYS A 11 -5.87 4.38 -5.22
N GLU A 12 -7.17 4.51 -5.47
CA GLU A 12 -8.15 3.52 -5.00
C GLU A 12 -7.92 2.15 -5.63
N THR A 13 -7.67 2.13 -6.94
CA THR A 13 -7.32 0.89 -7.67
C THR A 13 -6.04 0.26 -7.14
N LEU A 14 -5.02 1.06 -6.82
CA LEU A 14 -3.77 0.59 -6.22
C LEU A 14 -4.02 -0.05 -4.84
N LEU A 15 -4.78 0.61 -3.97
CA LEU A 15 -5.10 0.08 -2.63
C LEU A 15 -5.96 -1.19 -2.70
N GLN A 16 -6.85 -1.31 -3.68
CA GLN A 16 -7.58 -2.54 -3.95
C GLN A 16 -6.64 -3.66 -4.41
N SER A 17 -5.66 -3.36 -5.26
CA SER A 17 -4.66 -4.34 -5.70
C SER A 17 -3.81 -4.86 -4.54
N TYR A 18 -3.43 -4.00 -3.61
CA TYR A 18 -2.69 -4.37 -2.39
C TYR A 18 -3.52 -5.28 -1.48
N ASN A 19 -4.80 -4.94 -1.27
CA ASN A 19 -5.72 -5.79 -0.50
C ASN A 19 -5.92 -7.16 -1.14
N LYS A 20 -6.04 -7.20 -2.46
CA LYS A 20 -6.16 -8.46 -3.20
C LYS A 20 -4.91 -9.32 -3.02
N ARG A 21 -3.72 -8.76 -3.28
CA ARG A 21 -2.42 -9.43 -3.08
C ARG A 21 -2.27 -9.99 -1.67
N LEU A 22 -2.57 -9.18 -0.65
CA LEU A 22 -2.54 -9.60 0.76
C LEU A 22 -3.41 -10.83 1.02
N LYS A 23 -4.67 -10.80 0.56
CA LYS A 23 -5.61 -11.90 0.75
C LYS A 23 -5.16 -13.16 0.02
N ASP A 24 -4.69 -13.02 -1.22
CA ASP A 24 -4.24 -14.12 -2.04
C ASP A 24 -2.99 -14.80 -1.44
N ASP A 25 -2.01 -14.02 -0.98
CA ASP A 25 -0.77 -14.52 -0.37
C ASP A 25 -1.05 -15.20 0.99
N VAL A 26 -1.86 -14.59 1.86
CA VAL A 26 -2.23 -15.19 3.16
C VAL A 26 -3.02 -16.48 2.97
N LYS A 27 -3.98 -16.50 2.03
CA LYS A 27 -4.73 -17.71 1.69
C LYS A 27 -3.79 -18.80 1.17
N SER A 28 -2.86 -18.44 0.28
CA SER A 28 -1.89 -19.41 -0.25
C SER A 28 -1.03 -20.02 0.86
N ILE A 29 -0.58 -19.24 1.84
CA ILE A 29 0.19 -19.74 2.98
C ILE A 29 -0.64 -20.76 3.78
N MET A 30 -1.88 -20.39 4.13
CA MET A 30 -2.76 -21.24 4.92
C MET A 30 -3.12 -22.54 4.19
N ASP A 31 -3.45 -22.46 2.91
CA ASP A 31 -3.83 -23.63 2.10
C ASP A 31 -2.63 -24.59 1.96
N ASN A 32 -1.44 -24.09 1.61
CA ASN A 32 -0.24 -24.93 1.51
C ASN A 32 0.15 -25.55 2.85
N PHE A 33 0.04 -24.81 3.96
CA PHE A 33 0.32 -25.35 5.28
C PHE A 33 -0.68 -26.45 5.67
N THR A 34 -1.96 -26.26 5.36
CA THR A 34 -3.00 -27.26 5.60
C THR A 34 -2.73 -28.55 4.84
N GLU A 35 -2.30 -28.45 3.58
CA GLU A 35 -1.93 -29.62 2.78
C GLU A 35 -0.70 -30.34 3.36
N ILE A 36 0.34 -29.63 3.81
CA ILE A 36 1.51 -30.25 4.46
C ILE A 36 1.06 -31.10 5.66
N ILE A 37 0.15 -30.59 6.49
CA ILE A 37 -0.37 -31.32 7.66
C ILE A 37 -1.20 -32.54 7.24
N LYS A 38 -1.94 -32.47 6.12
CA LYS A 38 -2.68 -33.62 5.58
C LYS A 38 -1.72 -34.70 5.07
N THR A 39 -0.73 -34.32 4.26
CA THR A 39 0.28 -35.26 3.72
C THR A 39 1.15 -35.88 4.83
N ALA A 40 1.30 -35.21 5.98
CA ALA A 40 2.02 -35.77 7.12
C ALA A 40 1.24 -36.89 7.85
N LYS A 41 -0.06 -37.06 7.57
CA LYS A 41 -0.84 -38.17 8.14
C LYS A 41 -0.50 -39.44 7.38
N ILE A 42 -0.04 -40.46 8.11
CA ILE A 42 0.20 -41.78 7.57
C ILE A 42 -1.14 -42.49 7.46
N GLU A 43 -1.62 -42.72 6.24
CA GLU A 43 -2.76 -43.60 5.97
C GLU A 43 -2.25 -45.00 5.61
N ASP A 44 -2.94 -46.04 6.09
CA ASP A 44 -2.50 -47.44 5.93
C ASP A 44 -2.89 -48.06 4.58
N GLU A 45 -3.81 -47.46 3.82
CA GLU A 45 -4.27 -47.96 2.52
C GLU A 45 -3.94 -47.01 1.37
N THR A 46 -2.77 -47.22 0.75
CA THR A 46 -2.39 -46.56 -0.51
C THR A 46 -2.24 -47.58 -1.63
N GLN A 47 -2.62 -47.22 -2.85
CA GLN A 47 -2.51 -48.10 -4.04
C GLN A 47 -1.06 -48.42 -4.43
N VAL A 48 -0.09 -47.68 -3.88
CA VAL A 48 1.34 -47.78 -4.16
C VAL A 48 2.11 -48.24 -2.92
N SER A 49 3.34 -48.73 -3.14
CA SER A 49 4.23 -49.13 -2.05
C SER A 49 4.54 -47.96 -1.10
N ARG A 50 4.75 -48.24 0.19
CA ARG A 50 5.12 -47.21 1.18
C ARG A 50 6.38 -46.42 0.79
N ALA A 51 7.35 -47.07 0.13
CA ALA A 51 8.57 -46.39 -0.33
C ALA A 51 8.24 -45.34 -1.40
N THR A 52 7.39 -45.69 -2.37
CA THR A 52 6.95 -44.77 -3.44
C THR A 52 6.08 -43.64 -2.88
N GLN A 53 5.19 -43.95 -1.94
CA GLN A 53 4.35 -42.95 -1.30
C GLN A 53 5.19 -41.94 -0.51
N GLY A 54 6.17 -42.41 0.27
CA GLY A 54 7.04 -41.54 1.05
C GLY A 54 7.86 -40.58 0.19
N GLU A 55 8.31 -41.01 -0.99
CA GLU A 55 8.98 -40.11 -1.94
C GLU A 55 8.02 -39.07 -2.52
N GLN A 56 6.81 -39.48 -2.93
CA GLN A 56 5.80 -38.56 -3.44
C GLN A 56 5.44 -37.49 -2.41
N ASP A 57 5.16 -37.91 -1.18
CA ASP A 57 4.82 -37.03 -0.05
C ASP A 57 5.96 -36.05 0.24
N ASN A 58 7.21 -36.51 0.16
CA ASN A 58 8.39 -35.68 0.35
C ASN A 58 8.48 -34.57 -0.71
N TYR A 59 8.31 -34.92 -1.99
CA TYR A 59 8.31 -33.93 -3.07
C TYR A 59 7.14 -32.95 -2.94
N GLU A 60 5.95 -33.44 -2.60
CA GLU A 60 4.79 -32.58 -2.39
C GLU A 60 5.05 -31.59 -1.24
N MET A 61 5.49 -32.06 -0.07
CA MET A 61 5.81 -31.21 1.07
C MET A 61 6.84 -30.13 0.72
N HIS A 62 7.88 -30.48 -0.05
CA HIS A 62 8.87 -29.51 -0.52
C HIS A 62 8.27 -28.41 -1.41
N VAL A 63 7.41 -28.79 -2.36
CA VAL A 63 6.74 -27.81 -3.23
C VAL A 63 5.81 -26.89 -2.42
N ARG A 64 5.06 -27.45 -1.47
CA ARG A 64 4.18 -26.67 -0.58
C ARG A 64 5.00 -25.69 0.27
N ALA A 65 6.12 -26.13 0.85
CA ALA A 65 7.00 -25.26 1.62
C ALA A 65 7.59 -24.12 0.77
N ALA A 66 8.02 -24.42 -0.46
CA ALA A 66 8.51 -23.40 -1.39
C ALA A 66 7.43 -22.36 -1.74
N ASN A 67 6.18 -22.79 -1.93
CA ASN A 67 5.06 -21.88 -2.18
C ASN A 67 4.79 -20.94 -1.00
N ILE A 68 4.91 -21.44 0.25
CA ILE A 68 4.78 -20.61 1.46
C ILE A 68 5.86 -19.53 1.48
N VAL A 69 7.12 -19.89 1.22
CA VAL A 69 8.24 -18.93 1.19
C VAL A 69 8.02 -17.87 0.11
N ARG A 70 7.57 -18.28 -1.09
CA ARG A 70 7.27 -17.36 -2.19
C ARG A 70 6.16 -16.36 -1.85
N ALA A 71 5.08 -16.82 -1.22
CA ALA A 71 4.01 -15.94 -0.75
C ALA A 71 4.53 -14.97 0.34
N GLY A 72 5.38 -15.46 1.25
CA GLY A 72 6.05 -14.61 2.25
C GLY A 72 6.92 -13.50 1.63
N GLU A 73 7.66 -13.81 0.57
CA GLU A 73 8.43 -12.81 -0.17
C GLU A 73 7.52 -11.76 -0.84
N SER A 74 6.41 -12.19 -1.43
CA SER A 74 5.41 -11.28 -2.00
C SER A 74 4.83 -10.31 -0.95
N LEU A 75 4.55 -10.81 0.25
CA LEU A 75 4.11 -9.98 1.39
C LEU A 75 5.17 -8.97 1.81
N MET A 76 6.46 -9.34 1.85
CA MET A 76 7.54 -8.40 2.16
C MET A 76 7.66 -7.28 1.12
N LYS A 77 7.47 -7.60 -0.17
CA LYS A 77 7.39 -6.60 -1.25
C LYS A 77 6.19 -5.69 -1.06
N LEU A 78 5.01 -6.23 -0.74
CA LEU A 78 3.80 -5.46 -0.46
C LEU A 78 3.99 -4.46 0.70
N VAL A 79 4.64 -4.87 1.79
CA VAL A 79 4.95 -3.97 2.92
C VAL A 79 5.89 -2.83 2.47
N SER A 80 6.85 -3.13 1.61
CA SER A 80 7.77 -2.12 1.06
C SER A 80 7.03 -1.13 0.15
N ASP A 81 6.16 -1.63 -0.73
CA ASP A 81 5.30 -0.82 -1.61
C ASP A 81 4.38 0.11 -0.79
N LEU A 82 3.82 -0.37 0.32
CA LEU A 82 3.00 0.42 1.23
C LEU A 82 3.79 1.53 1.92
N LYS A 83 5.01 1.23 2.39
CA LYS A 83 5.90 2.26 2.97
C LYS A 83 6.23 3.35 1.96
N GLN A 84 6.57 2.97 0.73
CA GLN A 84 6.83 3.92 -0.35
C GLN A 84 5.59 4.76 -0.68
N PHE A 85 4.41 4.13 -0.73
CA PHE A 85 3.15 4.86 -0.93
C PHE A 85 2.94 5.91 0.17
N LEU A 86 3.15 5.58 1.45
CA LEU A 86 2.96 6.51 2.55
C LEU A 86 3.97 7.67 2.52
N ILE A 87 5.25 7.39 2.25
CA ILE A 87 6.30 8.42 2.18
C ILE A 87 6.00 9.42 1.05
N LEU A 88 5.62 8.93 -0.13
CA LEU A 88 5.38 9.80 -1.29
C LEU A 88 4.07 10.61 -1.19
N ASN A 89 3.08 10.13 -0.44
CA ASN A 89 1.81 10.83 -0.28
C ASN A 89 1.80 11.88 0.85
N ASP A 90 2.87 12.00 1.64
CA ASP A 90 2.96 13.00 2.71
C ASP A 90 3.35 14.40 2.17
N PHE A 91 4.03 14.46 1.02
CA PHE A 91 4.51 15.72 0.45
C PHE A 91 3.43 16.71 0.01
N PRO A 92 2.31 16.31 -0.63
CA PRO A 92 1.27 17.26 -1.05
C PRO A 92 0.61 17.99 0.11
N SER A 93 0.30 17.29 1.21
CA SER A 93 -0.30 17.90 2.41
C SER A 93 0.68 18.81 3.15
N VAL A 94 1.96 18.43 3.20
CA VAL A 94 3.02 19.30 3.72
C VAL A 94 3.24 20.52 2.83
N ASN A 95 3.19 20.38 1.50
CA ASN A 95 3.28 21.49 0.56
C ASN A 95 2.10 22.46 0.70
N GLU A 96 0.86 21.96 0.80
CA GLU A 96 -0.31 22.80 1.07
C GLU A 96 -0.15 23.57 2.39
N ALA A 97 0.36 22.93 3.44
CA ALA A 97 0.62 23.60 4.71
C ALA A 97 1.73 24.67 4.62
N ILE A 98 2.73 24.45 3.76
CA ILE A 98 3.79 25.44 3.48
C ILE A 98 3.22 26.61 2.65
N ASP A 99 2.45 26.34 1.60
CA ASP A 99 1.85 27.35 0.73
C ASP A 99 0.81 28.19 1.47
N GLN A 100 0.01 27.57 2.35
CA GLN A 100 -0.93 28.28 3.21
C GLN A 100 -0.20 29.19 4.21
N ARG A 101 0.94 28.74 4.74
CA ARG A 101 1.80 29.54 5.62
C ARG A 101 2.47 30.70 4.86
N ARG A 102 2.90 30.48 3.61
CA ARG A 102 3.42 31.52 2.71
C ARG A 102 2.36 32.55 2.38
N GLY A 103 1.17 32.12 1.94
CA GLY A 103 0.06 33.02 1.58
C GLY A 103 -0.46 33.85 2.75
N CYS A 104 -0.47 33.31 3.97
CA CYS A 104 -0.87 34.04 5.18
C CYS A 104 0.23 35.02 5.66
N GLY A 105 1.50 34.64 5.52
CA GLY A 105 2.65 35.50 5.87
C GLY A 105 2.71 36.80 5.06
N TYR A 106 2.44 36.74 3.75
CA TYR A 106 2.36 37.95 2.93
C TYR A 106 1.15 38.81 3.27
N ARG A 107 0.01 38.22 3.63
CA ARG A 107 -1.19 38.97 4.05
C ARG A 107 -0.95 39.79 5.33
N HIS A 108 -0.25 39.21 6.30
CA HIS A 108 0.06 39.91 7.56
C HIS A 108 1.12 41.02 7.40
N LEU A 109 2.07 40.86 6.46
CA LEU A 109 3.04 41.91 6.10
C LEU A 109 2.40 43.06 5.31
N ILE A 110 1.35 42.78 4.53
CA ILE A 110 0.54 43.81 3.85
C ILE A 110 -0.32 44.58 4.85
N GLU A 111 -0.95 43.90 5.82
CA GLU A 111 -1.76 44.58 6.86
C GLU A 111 -0.93 45.50 7.77
N ARG A 112 0.31 45.10 8.16
CA ARG A 112 1.19 45.98 8.95
C ARG A 112 1.74 47.17 8.18
N SER A 113 1.77 47.12 6.85
CA SER A 113 2.13 48.29 6.02
C SER A 113 0.96 49.25 5.80
N SER A 114 -0.28 48.84 6.09
CA SER A 114 -1.50 49.63 5.87
C SER A 114 -1.89 50.54 7.05
N GLU A 115 -1.25 50.42 8.22
CA GLU A 115 -1.46 51.36 9.34
C GLU A 115 -0.67 52.68 9.15
N GLY A 116 0.14 52.79 8.09
CA GLY A 116 0.91 53.98 7.76
C GLY A 116 0.90 54.31 6.28
N GLY A 117 -0.16 54.97 5.81
CA GLY A 117 -0.15 55.73 4.55
C GLY A 117 -0.65 54.97 3.32
N GLU A 118 -1.48 55.66 2.55
CA GLU A 118 -2.06 55.24 1.28
C GLU A 118 -1.03 54.58 0.34
N VAL A 119 -1.25 53.32 -0.05
CA VAL A 119 -0.75 52.83 -1.35
C VAL A 119 -1.76 51.86 -1.97
N LEU A 120 -2.34 52.35 -3.04
CA LEU A 120 -3.04 51.60 -4.07
C LEU A 120 -2.10 50.49 -4.61
N CYS A 121 -2.48 49.21 -4.52
CA CYS A 121 -1.96 48.22 -5.46
C CYS A 121 -2.98 47.11 -5.72
N PRO A 122 -3.49 46.96 -6.96
CA PRO A 122 -4.31 45.84 -7.37
C PRO A 122 -3.40 44.66 -7.70
N VAL A 123 -3.30 43.67 -6.82
CA VAL A 123 -2.74 42.37 -7.21
C VAL A 123 -3.84 41.61 -7.95
N VAL A 124 -3.83 41.85 -9.24
CA VAL A 124 -4.52 41.06 -10.26
C VAL A 124 -4.08 39.60 -10.11
N CYS A 125 -4.93 38.77 -9.51
CA CYS A 125 -4.90 37.32 -9.71
C CYS A 125 -5.42 37.06 -11.13
N GLU A 126 -4.56 37.21 -12.15
CA GLU A 126 -4.85 36.65 -13.47
C GLU A 126 -4.74 35.14 -13.38
N LEU A 127 -5.93 34.56 -13.31
CA LEU A 127 -6.33 33.24 -13.78
C LEU A 127 -5.41 32.71 -14.88
N GLY A 128 -4.64 31.66 -14.54
CA GLY A 128 -4.16 30.72 -15.54
C GLY A 128 -5.34 29.96 -16.14
N SER A 129 -5.88 30.49 -17.24
CA SER A 129 -6.74 29.78 -18.19
C SER A 129 -6.23 30.07 -19.61
N ALA A 130 -5.23 29.31 -20.04
CA ALA A 130 -4.96 28.90 -21.43
C ALA A 130 -3.82 27.88 -21.45
#